data_AF-A0A251YA18-F1
#
_entry.id   AF-A0A251YA18-F1
#
_cell.length_a   1.000
_cell.length_b   1.000
_cell.length_c   1.000
_cell.angle_alpha   90.00
_cell.angle_beta   90.00
_cell.angle_gamma   90.00
#
_symmetry.space_group_name_H-M   'P 1'
#
loop_
_entity.id
_entity.type
_entity.pdbx_description
1 polymer ?
#
loop_
_entity_poly.entity_id
_entity_poly.type
_entity_poly.pdbx_seq_one_letter_code
_entity_poly.pdbx_strand_id
1 'polypeptide(L)'
;MAGRRPTGPRPPRLRRLATVTPTRLLDDLAEIRATDRAASLVEVARAAADEVAGVSVVFLVCGTGASSASIRHAAVGFPPGVQVVAVVCDPEAEPGLRRLGDLTVLTIGYLDDLRGALQRSGS
;
A
#
# COMPACT_ATOMS: atom_id res chain seq x y z
N MET A 1 -0.04 20.97 -37.55
CA MET A 1 -1.00 20.50 -36.52
C MET A 1 -0.24 19.63 -35.52
N ALA A 2 0.40 20.22 -34.52
CA ALA A 2 1.14 19.48 -33.51
C ALA A 2 0.19 19.05 -32.39
N GLY A 3 -0.03 17.74 -32.25
CA GLY A 3 -0.85 17.16 -31.20
C GLY A 3 -0.30 17.51 -29.82
N ARG A 4 -1.07 18.27 -29.05
CA ARG A 4 -0.77 18.64 -27.67
C ARG A 4 -0.59 17.36 -26.85
N ARG A 5 0.64 17.08 -26.39
CA ARG A 5 0.91 16.00 -25.44
C ARG A 5 0.08 16.25 -24.17
N PRO A 6 -0.59 15.25 -23.60
CA PRO A 6 -1.27 15.42 -22.32
C PRO A 6 -0.23 15.75 -21.24
N THR A 7 -0.31 16.95 -20.68
CA THR A 7 0.56 17.47 -19.61
C THR A 7 0.04 17.12 -18.21
N GLY A 8 -0.70 16.02 -18.09
CA GLY A 8 -1.18 15.50 -16.80
C GLY A 8 -0.16 14.55 -16.16
N PRO A 9 -0.15 14.41 -14.83
CA PRO A 9 0.56 13.31 -14.18
C PRO A 9 0.11 11.99 -14.83
N ARG A 10 1.05 11.19 -15.32
CA ARG A 10 0.71 9.85 -15.79
C ARG A 10 0.32 9.02 -14.57
N PRO A 11 -0.81 8.30 -14.60
CA PRO A 11 -1.15 7.40 -13.51
C PRO A 11 0.00 6.39 -13.32
N PRO A 12 0.29 6.00 -12.06
CA PRO A 12 1.30 5.00 -11.81
C PRO A 12 0.97 3.72 -12.57
N ARG A 13 2.00 3.06 -13.09
CA ARG A 13 1.85 1.72 -13.66
C ARG A 13 1.78 0.74 -12.51
N LEU A 14 0.62 0.13 -12.32
CA LEU A 14 0.48 -0.97 -11.38
C LEU A 14 1.04 -2.24 -12.00
N ARG A 15 1.73 -3.01 -11.16
CA ARG A 15 2.24 -4.32 -11.51
C ARG A 15 1.64 -5.33 -10.54
N ARG A 16 0.99 -6.35 -11.08
CA ARG A 16 0.51 -7.47 -10.27
C ARG A 16 1.70 -8.30 -9.80
N LEU A 17 1.74 -8.60 -8.50
CA LEU A 17 2.72 -9.51 -7.92
C LEU A 17 2.15 -10.93 -7.89
N ALA A 18 3.00 -11.92 -8.07
CA ALA A 18 2.67 -13.32 -8.08
C ALA A 18 2.44 -13.82 -6.65
N THR A 19 1.17 -13.89 -6.23
CA THR A 19 0.78 -14.34 -4.88
C THR A 19 0.55 -15.86 -4.77
N VAL A 20 0.93 -16.63 -5.80
CA VAL A 20 0.74 -18.10 -5.84
C VAL A 20 1.56 -18.86 -4.81
N THR A 21 2.75 -18.37 -4.45
CA THR A 21 3.59 -18.93 -3.38
C THR A 21 4.34 -17.80 -2.67
N PRO A 22 4.72 -17.97 -1.38
CA PRO A 22 5.54 -16.97 -0.68
C PRO A 22 6.83 -16.64 -1.44
N THR A 23 7.53 -17.64 -1.96
CA THR A 23 8.78 -17.43 -2.71
C THR A 23 8.56 -16.58 -3.96
N ARG A 24 7.52 -16.87 -4.76
CA ARG A 24 7.22 -16.05 -5.95
C ARG A 24 6.85 -14.62 -5.62
N LEU A 25 6.13 -14.41 -4.51
CA LEU A 25 5.86 -13.06 -4.02
C LEU A 25 7.16 -12.36 -3.62
N LEU A 26 8.05 -13.05 -2.90
CA LEU A 26 9.35 -12.50 -2.49
C LEU A 26 10.25 -12.19 -3.68
N ASP A 27 10.26 -13.03 -4.72
CA ASP A 27 10.99 -12.78 -5.97
C ASP A 27 10.50 -11.48 -6.62
N ASP A 28 9.17 -11.32 -6.77
CA ASP A 28 8.60 -10.11 -7.33
C ASP A 28 8.86 -8.88 -6.44
N LEU A 29 8.78 -9.02 -5.11
CA LEU A 29 9.09 -7.94 -4.17
C LEU A 29 10.57 -7.53 -4.23
N ALA A 30 11.49 -8.46 -4.49
CA ALA A 30 12.92 -8.18 -4.61
C ALA A 30 13.27 -7.32 -5.85
N GLU A 31 12.39 -7.30 -6.85
CA GLU A 31 12.50 -6.41 -8.00
C GLU A 31 12.09 -4.96 -7.70
N ILE A 32 11.44 -4.69 -6.55
CA ILE A 32 11.04 -3.34 -6.15
C ILE A 32 12.28 -2.53 -5.77
N ARG A 33 12.44 -1.37 -6.40
CA ARG A 33 13.55 -0.44 -6.18
C ARG A 33 13.04 0.96 -5.86
N ALA A 34 13.77 1.66 -5.02
CA ALA A 34 13.52 3.08 -4.77
C ALA A 34 13.82 3.91 -6.03
N THR A 35 13.05 4.96 -6.24
CA THR A 35 13.22 5.90 -7.35
C THR A 35 12.65 7.27 -6.99
N ASP A 36 13.30 8.33 -7.42
CA ASP A 36 12.85 9.72 -7.18
C ASP A 36 11.57 10.07 -7.96
N ARG A 37 11.17 9.20 -8.89
CA ARG A 37 9.93 9.33 -9.68
C ARG A 37 8.82 8.41 -9.19
N ALA A 38 8.93 7.90 -7.97
CA ALA A 38 7.89 7.06 -7.39
C ALA A 38 6.60 7.87 -7.24
N ALA A 39 5.47 7.25 -7.60
CA ALA A 39 4.18 7.84 -7.32
C ALA A 39 3.95 7.90 -5.81
N SER A 40 3.24 8.93 -5.36
CA SER A 40 2.84 9.04 -3.97
C SER A 40 1.91 7.89 -3.57
N LEU A 41 1.85 7.61 -2.27
CA LEU A 41 0.95 6.59 -1.71
C LEU A 41 -0.51 6.82 -2.13
N VAL A 42 -0.92 8.08 -2.26
CA VAL A 42 -2.26 8.49 -2.69
C VAL A 42 -2.50 8.18 -4.16
N GLU A 43 -1.52 8.44 -5.03
CA GLU A 43 -1.62 8.14 -6.47
C GLU A 43 -1.69 6.63 -6.71
N VAL A 44 -0.89 5.84 -5.97
CA VAL A 44 -0.92 4.37 -6.04
C VAL A 44 -2.26 3.83 -5.53
N ALA A 45 -2.76 4.34 -4.40
CA ALA A 45 -4.04 3.91 -3.84
C ALA A 45 -5.21 4.17 -4.81
N ARG A 46 -5.25 5.36 -5.43
CA ARG A 46 -6.27 5.69 -6.43
C ARG A 46 -6.20 4.79 -7.66
N ALA A 47 -5.00 4.61 -8.22
CA ALA A 47 -4.83 3.71 -9.35
C ALA A 47 -5.28 2.28 -9.01
N ALA A 48 -5.02 1.81 -7.78
CA ALA A 48 -5.41 0.47 -7.35
C ALA A 48 -6.92 0.34 -7.17
N ALA A 49 -7.56 1.37 -6.62
CA ALA A 49 -9.02 1.44 -6.49
C ALA A 49 -9.72 1.44 -7.86
N ASP A 50 -9.13 2.10 -8.85
CA ASP A 50 -9.67 2.16 -10.22
C ASP A 50 -9.47 0.84 -10.99
N GLU A 51 -8.36 0.12 -10.75
CA GLU A 51 -8.00 -1.08 -11.50
C GLU A 51 -8.69 -2.36 -10.99
N VAL A 52 -8.95 -2.47 -9.67
CA VAL A 52 -9.43 -3.71 -9.06
C VAL A 52 -10.83 -3.52 -8.49
N ALA A 53 -11.85 -4.00 -9.21
CA ALA A 53 -13.22 -4.04 -8.73
C ALA A 53 -13.43 -5.16 -7.69
N GLY A 54 -14.29 -4.91 -6.70
CA GLY A 54 -14.74 -5.92 -5.73
C GLY A 54 -13.72 -6.29 -4.65
N VAL A 55 -12.75 -5.42 -4.37
CA VAL A 55 -11.80 -5.63 -3.26
C VAL A 55 -12.52 -5.43 -1.93
N SER A 56 -12.32 -6.34 -0.99
CA SER A 56 -12.82 -6.22 0.40
C SER A 56 -11.75 -5.70 1.37
N VAL A 57 -10.48 -6.03 1.11
CA VAL A 57 -9.35 -5.66 1.97
C VAL A 57 -8.18 -5.18 1.11
N VAL A 58 -7.59 -4.06 1.48
CA VAL A 58 -6.39 -3.49 0.86
C VAL A 58 -5.28 -3.40 1.88
N PHE A 59 -4.08 -3.86 1.51
CA PHE A 59 -2.87 -3.67 2.30
C PHE A 59 -2.01 -2.56 1.68
N LEU A 60 -1.80 -1.48 2.42
CA LEU A 60 -0.85 -0.43 2.05
C LEU A 60 0.47 -0.68 2.77
N VAL A 61 1.47 -1.20 2.06
CA VAL A 61 2.80 -1.43 2.64
C VAL A 61 3.67 -0.19 2.47
N CYS A 62 4.13 0.34 3.59
CA CYS A 62 4.77 1.64 3.72
C CYS A 62 6.11 1.51 4.46
N GLY A 63 7.10 2.32 4.08
CA GLY A 63 8.33 2.49 4.86
C GLY A 63 8.24 3.66 5.85
N THR A 64 9.37 3.96 6.49
CA THR A 64 9.54 5.05 7.48
C THR A 64 9.14 6.45 6.98
N GLY A 65 9.19 6.70 5.67
CA GLY A 65 8.79 7.98 5.07
C GLY A 65 7.29 8.24 4.99
N ALA A 66 6.44 7.26 5.29
CA ALA A 66 4.99 7.41 5.18
C ALA A 66 4.39 8.11 6.40
N SER A 67 4.06 9.40 6.26
CA SER A 67 3.41 10.15 7.35
C SER A 67 1.99 9.64 7.62
N SER A 68 1.54 9.75 8.86
CA SER A 68 0.16 9.40 9.25
C SER A 68 -0.91 10.15 8.44
N ALA A 69 -0.62 11.37 7.99
CA ALA A 69 -1.48 12.14 7.11
C ALA A 69 -1.56 11.52 5.71
N SER A 70 -0.42 11.12 5.13
CA SER A 70 -0.37 10.49 3.80
C SER A 70 -1.10 9.14 3.78
N ILE A 71 -0.96 8.34 4.84
CA ILE A 71 -1.66 7.04 4.99
C ILE A 71 -3.17 7.25 5.04
N ARG A 72 -3.63 8.19 5.90
CA ARG A 72 -5.06 8.53 6.00
C ARG A 72 -5.60 9.02 4.66
N HIS A 73 -4.86 9.89 3.98
CA HIS A 73 -5.30 10.45 2.71
C HIS A 73 -5.35 9.39 1.60
N ALA A 74 -4.43 8.43 1.59
CA ALA A 74 -4.47 7.30 0.66
C ALA A 74 -5.63 6.36 0.95
N ALA A 75 -5.92 6.08 2.23
CA ALA A 75 -7.03 5.21 2.64
C ALA A 75 -8.41 5.74 2.18
N VAL A 76 -8.61 7.07 2.21
CA VAL A 76 -9.85 7.71 1.71
C VAL A 76 -10.04 7.53 0.19
N GLY A 77 -8.99 7.13 -0.55
CA GLY A 77 -9.09 6.85 -1.98
C GLY A 77 -9.85 5.58 -2.33
N PHE A 78 -10.13 4.70 -1.36
CA PHE A 78 -10.85 3.45 -1.60
C PHE A 78 -12.37 3.61 -1.43
N PRO A 79 -13.18 2.83 -2.18
CA PRO A 79 -14.63 2.81 -2.02
C PRO A 79 -15.08 2.45 -0.59
N PRO A 80 -16.28 2.87 -0.17
CA PRO A 80 -16.85 2.46 1.11
C PRO A 80 -16.99 0.94 1.19
N GLY A 81 -16.75 0.38 2.37
CA GLY A 81 -16.76 -1.07 2.62
C GLY A 81 -15.44 -1.78 2.35
N VAL A 82 -14.41 -1.08 1.84
CA VAL A 82 -13.04 -1.60 1.73
C VAL A 82 -12.32 -1.39 3.06
N GLN A 83 -11.88 -2.47 3.69
CA GLN A 83 -11.01 -2.39 4.88
C GLN A 83 -9.58 -2.10 4.44
N VAL A 84 -8.99 -1.01 4.95
CA VAL A 84 -7.62 -0.63 4.60
C VAL A 84 -6.70 -0.95 5.77
N VAL A 85 -5.69 -1.78 5.52
CA VAL A 85 -4.64 -2.13 6.49
C VAL A 85 -3.32 -1.52 6.02
N ALA A 86 -2.92 -0.42 6.64
CA ALA A 86 -1.61 0.17 6.41
C ALA A 86 -0.56 -0.54 7.28
N VAL A 87 0.43 -1.15 6.62
CA VAL A 87 1.60 -1.78 7.25
C VAL A 87 2.77 -0.80 7.16
N VAL A 88 3.16 -0.21 8.28
CA VAL A 88 4.31 0.70 8.38
C VAL A 88 5.52 -0.10 8.86
N CYS A 89 6.50 -0.27 7.99
CA CYS A 89 7.77 -0.90 8.29
C CYS A 89 8.74 0.16 8.81
N ASP A 90 8.97 0.16 10.12
CA ASP A 90 9.85 1.09 10.81
C ASP A 90 10.59 0.38 11.94
N PRO A 91 11.88 0.03 11.76
CA PRO A 91 12.69 -0.65 12.77
C PRO A 91 12.90 0.15 14.06
N GLU A 92 12.77 1.48 14.00
CA GLU A 92 13.02 2.38 15.12
C GLU A 92 11.73 2.74 15.88
N ALA A 93 10.56 2.43 15.30
CA ALA A 93 9.27 2.70 15.92
C ALA A 93 8.82 1.53 16.81
N GLU A 94 8.10 1.86 17.89
CA GLU A 94 7.43 0.84 18.69
C GLU A 94 6.38 0.09 17.86
N PRO A 95 6.48 -1.25 17.73
CA PRO A 95 5.49 -2.05 17.03
C PRO A 95 4.11 -1.89 17.69
N GLY A 96 3.06 -1.81 16.89
CA GLY A 96 1.73 -1.56 17.42
C GLY A 96 0.63 -1.60 16.39
N LEU A 97 -0.60 -1.72 16.87
CA LEU A 97 -1.81 -1.72 16.03
C LEU A 97 -2.73 -0.61 16.51
N ARG A 98 -3.15 0.25 15.57
CA ARG A 98 -4.11 1.32 15.82
C ARG A 98 -5.24 1.25 14.82
N ARG A 99 -6.48 1.25 15.29
CA ARG A 99 -7.68 1.32 14.44
C ARG A 99 -8.21 2.75 14.38
N LEU A 100 -8.57 3.20 13.19
CA LEU A 100 -9.09 4.53 12.87
C LEU A 100 -10.26 4.36 11.89
N GLY A 101 -11.44 3.98 12.39
CA GLY A 101 -12.56 3.60 11.53
C GLY A 101 -12.20 2.38 10.67
N ASP A 102 -12.38 2.48 9.36
CA ASP A 102 -12.08 1.42 8.39
C ASP A 102 -10.58 1.32 8.04
N LEU A 103 -9.75 2.21 8.60
CA LEU A 103 -8.30 2.15 8.49
C LEU A 103 -7.70 1.49 9.74
N THR A 104 -6.93 0.43 9.54
CA THR A 104 -6.03 -0.13 10.55
C THR A 104 -4.59 0.21 10.19
N VAL A 105 -3.85 0.81 11.12
CA VAL A 105 -2.41 1.06 10.99
C VAL A 105 -1.66 0.07 11.87
N LEU A 106 -0.89 -0.80 11.23
CA LEU A 106 0.01 -1.75 11.84
C LEU A 106 1.45 -1.24 11.65
N THR A 107 2.14 -0.96 12.73
CA THR A 107 3.58 -0.68 12.72
C THR A 107 4.34 -1.96 13.06
N ILE A 108 5.32 -2.33 12.23
CA ILE A 108 6.22 -3.47 12.46
C ILE A 108 7.67 -3.02 12.44
N GLY A 109 8.48 -3.58 13.34
CA GLY A 109 9.93 -3.37 13.36
C GLY A 109 10.66 -4.39 12.49
N TYR A 110 10.15 -5.62 12.41
CA TYR A 110 10.76 -6.71 11.67
C TYR A 110 9.74 -7.47 10.80
N LEU A 111 10.22 -8.14 9.76
CA LEU A 111 9.37 -8.89 8.84
C LEU A 111 8.61 -10.04 9.52
N ASP A 112 9.19 -10.65 10.56
CA ASP A 112 8.55 -11.74 11.31
C ASP A 112 7.26 -11.28 12.02
N ASP A 113 7.18 -10.00 12.39
CA ASP A 113 5.99 -9.40 13.01
C ASP A 113 4.81 -9.32 12.02
N LEU A 114 5.11 -9.22 10.71
CA LEU A 114 4.11 -9.13 9.65
C LEU A 114 3.22 -10.38 9.63
N ARG A 115 3.82 -11.57 9.77
CA ARG A 115 3.08 -12.84 9.72
C ARG A 115 2.05 -12.91 10.85
N GLY A 116 2.47 -12.57 12.07
CA GLY A 116 1.57 -12.57 13.22
C GLY A 116 0.45 -11.53 13.08
N ALA A 117 0.75 -10.38 12.48
CA ALA A 117 -0.22 -9.33 12.31
C ALA A 117 -1.25 -9.59 11.20
N LEU A 118 -0.83 -10.17 10.07
CA LEU A 118 -1.73 -10.58 8.99
C LEU A 118 -2.74 -11.63 9.44
N GLN A 119 -2.35 -12.53 10.34
CA GLN A 119 -3.25 -13.51 10.95
C GLN A 119 -4.36 -12.87 11.81
N ARG A 120 -4.12 -11.65 12.34
CA ARG A 120 -5.06 -10.94 13.21
C ARG A 120 -5.94 -9.92 12.48
N SER A 121 -5.52 -9.45 11.30
CA SER A 121 -6.27 -8.45 10.53
C SER A 121 -7.41 -9.03 9.68
N GLY A 122 -7.41 -10.34 9.45
CA GLY A 122 -8.45 -11.05 8.70
C GLY A 122 -9.54 -11.69 9.56
N SER A 123 -9.65 -11.30 10.84
CA SER A 123 -10.65 -11.76 11.80
C SER A 123 -11.49 -10.60 12.31
#